data_AF-A0A8E2AS04-F1
#
_entry.id   AF-A0A8E2AS04-F1
#
_cell.length_a   1.000
_cell.length_b   1.000
_cell.length_c   1.000
_cell.angle_alpha   90.00
_cell.angle_beta   90.00
_cell.angle_gamma   90.00
#
_symmetry.space_group_name_H-M   'P 1'
#
loop_
_entity.id
_entity.type
_entity.pdbx_description
1 polymer ?
#
loop_
_entity_poly.entity_id
_entity_poly.type
_entity_poly.pdbx_seq_one_letter_code
_entity_poly.pdbx_strand_id
1 'polypeptide(L)'
;MGLFPLRFRRALLALRYLVYLLSLDCPLLAHCALTEVLALARDGAPSWAGDLVFVLTGLGIPVDLPRLSDAGYVHECQDRVATALDGQLHEEILNSSRLRILSARPLQVSVVAFHPYLRIAHTRHRKALARLIASEHPLRVELMRRDGVVREARLCRFCDGAVEDEEHILFTCEGDARLVARRELFWQDAVRTWPALQDIRRRRSVSLLGLLHQLLAHNGATTALAHYVYDIFQCCTAPS
;
A
#
# COMPACT_ATOMS: atom_id res chain seq x y z
N MET A 1 -0.38 5.06 4.34
CA MET A 1 -0.27 3.59 4.21
C MET A 1 1.17 3.24 3.93
N GLY A 2 1.75 2.50 4.86
CA GLY A 2 3.17 2.18 4.98
C GLY A 2 3.43 1.46 6.30
N LEU A 3 2.42 0.72 6.79
CA LEU A 3 2.53 -0.01 8.04
C LEU A 3 3.14 -1.36 7.70
N PHE A 4 4.46 -1.36 7.62
CA PHE A 4 5.26 -2.57 7.66
C PHE A 4 4.86 -3.35 8.91
N PRO A 5 4.26 -4.56 8.81
CA PRO A 5 3.85 -5.30 9.99
C PRO A 5 5.05 -5.51 10.91
N LEU A 6 4.87 -5.22 12.20
CA LEU A 6 5.97 -5.09 13.16
C LEU A 6 6.87 -6.34 13.20
N ARG A 7 6.28 -7.52 13.00
CA ARG A 7 7.00 -8.81 12.97
C ARG A 7 8.07 -8.88 11.87
N PHE A 8 7.74 -8.51 10.64
CA PHE A 8 8.72 -8.48 9.55
C PHE A 8 9.77 -7.40 9.79
N ARG A 9 9.35 -6.23 10.32
CA ARG A 9 10.29 -5.10 10.53
C ARG A 9 11.37 -5.50 11.55
N ARG A 10 10.94 -6.13 12.65
CA ARG A 10 11.84 -6.63 13.68
C ARG A 10 12.77 -7.73 13.15
N ALA A 11 12.24 -8.67 12.36
CA ALA A 11 13.05 -9.72 11.73
C ALA A 11 14.13 -9.14 10.78
N LEU A 12 13.77 -8.19 9.91
CA LEU A 12 14.75 -7.54 9.03
C LEU A 12 15.81 -6.75 9.79
N LEU A 13 15.44 -6.05 10.87
CA LEU A 13 16.41 -5.33 11.69
C LEU A 13 17.40 -6.30 12.36
N ALA A 14 16.92 -7.43 12.89
CA ALA A 14 17.77 -8.46 13.47
C ALA A 14 18.72 -9.08 12.43
N LEU A 15 18.22 -9.40 11.23
CA LEU A 15 19.05 -9.91 10.14
C LEU A 15 20.08 -8.90 9.66
N ARG A 16 19.73 -7.61 9.56
CA ARG A 16 20.69 -6.54 9.19
C ARG A 16 21.78 -6.39 10.24
N TYR A 17 21.40 -6.49 11.51
CA TYR A 17 22.36 -6.49 12.60
C TYR A 17 23.30 -7.70 12.55
N LEU A 18 22.78 -8.89 12.22
CA LEU A 18 23.60 -10.08 12.01
C LEU A 18 24.62 -9.89 10.87
N VAL A 19 24.18 -9.38 9.71
CA VAL A 19 25.11 -9.05 8.60
C VAL A 19 26.20 -8.08 9.06
N TYR A 20 25.81 -7.04 9.80
CA TYR A 20 26.77 -6.10 10.38
C TYR A 20 27.80 -6.82 11.25
N LEU A 21 27.37 -7.67 12.19
CA LEU A 21 28.29 -8.44 13.04
C LEU A 21 29.23 -9.36 12.25
N LEU A 22 28.74 -9.97 11.17
CA LEU A 22 29.53 -10.84 10.28
C LEU A 22 30.55 -10.08 9.44
N SER A 23 30.32 -8.78 9.20
CA SER A 23 31.22 -7.91 8.42
C SER A 23 32.37 -7.29 9.23
N LEU A 24 32.45 -7.54 10.54
CA LEU A 24 33.50 -6.97 11.39
C LEU A 24 34.82 -7.76 11.26
N ASP A 25 35.90 -7.08 10.84
CA ASP A 25 37.24 -7.65 10.78
C ASP A 25 37.91 -7.70 12.18
N CYS A 26 38.11 -8.91 12.73
CA CYS A 26 38.96 -9.22 13.91
C CYS A 26 38.54 -8.63 15.29
N PRO A 27 39.09 -9.13 16.42
CA PRO A 27 38.32 -9.70 17.53
C PRO A 27 37.68 -8.64 18.42
N LEU A 28 36.54 -8.11 17.99
CA LEU A 28 35.62 -7.45 18.89
C LEU A 28 34.93 -8.52 19.74
N LEU A 29 34.69 -8.21 21.02
CA LEU A 29 33.82 -8.98 21.91
C LEU A 29 32.51 -9.44 21.22
N ALA A 30 32.02 -8.64 20.27
CA ALA A 30 30.87 -8.93 19.43
C ALA A 30 31.01 -10.20 18.55
N HIS A 31 32.19 -10.47 17.99
CA HIS A 31 32.42 -11.69 17.19
C HIS A 31 32.44 -12.94 18.08
N CYS A 32 33.12 -12.87 19.22
CA CYS A 32 33.10 -13.97 20.21
C CYS A 32 31.69 -14.21 20.74
N ALA A 33 30.96 -13.13 21.06
CA ALA A 33 29.57 -13.23 21.51
C ALA A 33 28.65 -13.83 20.42
N LEU A 34 28.85 -13.47 19.15
CA LEU A 34 28.10 -14.06 18.04
C LEU A 34 28.35 -15.57 17.92
N THR A 35 29.62 -15.98 17.95
CA THR A 35 30.01 -17.39 17.90
C THR A 35 29.39 -18.18 19.05
N GLU A 36 29.43 -17.65 20.27
CA GLU A 36 28.82 -18.25 21.46
C GLU A 36 27.30 -18.39 21.31
N VAL A 37 26.62 -17.31 20.89
CA VAL A 37 25.17 -17.31 20.70
C VAL A 37 24.72 -18.32 19.64
N LEU A 38 25.52 -18.50 18.56
CA LEU A 38 25.27 -19.52 17.55
C LEU A 38 25.53 -20.94 18.07
N ALA A 39 26.55 -21.15 18.91
CA ALA A 39 26.81 -22.43 19.56
C ALA A 39 25.67 -22.82 20.51
N LEU A 40 25.25 -21.90 21.38
CA LEU A 40 24.11 -22.08 22.28
C LEU A 40 22.84 -22.48 21.52
N ALA A 41 22.57 -21.84 20.38
CA ALA A 41 21.42 -22.19 19.56
C ALA A 41 21.51 -23.63 19.01
N ARG A 42 22.70 -24.08 18.61
CA ARG A 42 22.91 -25.43 18.06
C ARG A 42 22.71 -26.49 19.13
N ASP A 43 23.09 -26.18 20.36
CA ASP A 43 22.92 -27.05 21.53
C ASP A 43 21.47 -27.02 22.09
N GLY A 44 20.57 -26.25 21.46
CA GLY A 44 19.18 -26.10 21.88
C GLY A 44 18.99 -25.22 23.13
N ALA A 45 20.03 -24.50 23.55
CA ALA A 45 19.96 -23.57 24.67
C ALA A 45 19.30 -22.25 24.24
N PRO A 46 18.62 -21.53 25.16
CA PRO A 46 18.06 -20.21 24.87
C PRO A 46 19.15 -19.23 24.43
N SER A 47 19.00 -18.65 23.24
CA SER A 47 19.94 -17.68 22.70
C SER A 47 19.25 -16.75 21.70
N TRP A 48 19.86 -15.59 21.45
CA TRP A 48 19.35 -14.64 20.46
C TRP A 48 19.27 -15.23 19.04
N ALA A 49 20.18 -16.13 18.66
CA ALA A 49 20.11 -16.83 17.38
C ALA A 49 18.95 -17.85 17.33
N GLY A 50 18.69 -18.54 18.45
CA GLY A 50 17.52 -19.40 18.58
C GLY A 50 16.20 -18.62 18.45
N ASP A 51 16.12 -17.45 19.10
CA ASP A 51 14.97 -16.55 18.98
C ASP A 51 14.79 -16.05 17.54
N LEU A 52 15.88 -15.74 16.83
CA LEU A 52 15.84 -15.33 15.44
C LEU A 52 15.30 -16.45 14.54
N VAL A 53 15.77 -17.69 14.72
CA VAL A 53 15.24 -18.88 14.00
C VAL A 53 13.75 -19.06 14.30
N PHE A 54 13.35 -18.97 15.57
CA PHE A 54 11.95 -19.09 15.98
C PHE A 54 11.07 -18.03 15.29
N VAL A 55 11.49 -16.76 15.30
CA VAL A 55 10.76 -15.66 14.67
C VAL A 55 10.63 -15.86 13.16
N LEU A 56 11.73 -16.22 12.48
CA LEU A 56 11.72 -16.43 11.03
C LEU A 56 10.86 -17.63 10.62
N THR A 57 10.92 -18.72 11.39
CA THR A 57 10.06 -19.88 11.19
C THR A 57 8.59 -19.52 11.39
N GLY A 58 8.28 -18.69 12.39
CA GLY A 58 6.94 -18.14 12.61
C GLY A 58 6.44 -17.21 11.49
N LEU A 59 7.34 -16.70 10.64
CA LEU A 59 7.01 -15.99 9.40
C LEU A 59 6.91 -16.92 8.18
N GLY A 60 7.04 -18.23 8.36
CA GLY A 60 7.05 -19.22 7.26
C GLY A 60 8.38 -19.28 6.51
N ILE A 61 9.47 -18.79 7.09
CA ILE A 61 10.79 -18.73 6.44
C ILE A 61 11.67 -19.81 7.05
N PRO A 62 12.01 -20.88 6.30
CA PRO A 62 12.85 -21.95 6.82
C PRO A 62 14.28 -21.45 7.03
N VAL A 63 14.84 -21.65 8.22
CA VAL A 63 16.20 -21.22 8.55
C VAL A 63 17.07 -22.42 8.89
N ASP A 64 18.23 -22.46 8.24
CA ASP A 64 19.31 -23.39 8.53
C ASP A 64 20.28 -22.71 9.50
N LEU A 65 20.18 -23.08 10.77
CA LEU A 65 20.92 -22.44 11.87
C LEU A 65 22.45 -22.47 11.64
N PRO A 66 23.09 -23.61 11.28
CA PRO A 66 24.50 -23.64 10.89
C PRO A 66 24.91 -22.59 9.87
N ARG A 67 24.05 -22.27 8.90
CA ARG A 67 24.34 -21.32 7.83
C ARG A 67 24.18 -19.85 8.25
N LEU A 68 23.67 -19.55 9.45
CA LEU A 68 23.57 -18.16 9.94
C LEU A 68 24.93 -17.50 10.20
N SER A 69 26.04 -18.24 10.20
CA SER A 69 27.39 -17.67 10.21
C SER A 69 27.87 -17.20 8.83
N ASP A 70 27.12 -17.46 7.76
CA ASP A 70 27.43 -17.00 6.41
C ASP A 70 26.61 -15.76 6.06
N ALA A 71 27.29 -14.65 5.75
CA ALA A 71 26.62 -13.41 5.38
C ALA A 71 25.77 -13.56 4.11
N GLY A 72 26.19 -14.39 3.15
CA GLY A 72 25.43 -14.68 1.93
C GLY A 72 24.07 -15.31 2.25
N TYR A 73 24.07 -16.35 3.08
CA TYR A 73 22.84 -16.96 3.57
C TYR A 73 21.94 -15.99 4.37
N VAL A 74 22.51 -15.10 5.17
CA VAL A 74 21.73 -14.10 5.91
C VAL A 74 21.08 -13.10 4.96
N HIS A 75 21.75 -12.71 3.86
CA HIS A 75 21.13 -11.93 2.79
C HIS A 75 19.98 -12.68 2.11
N GLU A 76 20.15 -13.97 1.79
CA GLU A 76 19.05 -14.80 1.27
C GLU A 76 17.85 -14.85 2.25
N CYS A 77 18.10 -14.86 3.56
CA CYS A 77 17.04 -14.74 4.56
C CYS A 77 16.33 -13.39 4.47
N GLN A 78 17.06 -12.28 4.31
CA GLN A 78 16.47 -10.94 4.17
C GLN A 78 15.56 -10.86 2.94
N ASP A 79 15.98 -11.42 1.82
CA ASP A 79 15.18 -11.46 0.58
C ASP A 79 13.91 -12.29 0.78
N ARG A 80 14.02 -13.47 1.41
CA ARG A 80 12.85 -14.30 1.75
C ARG A 80 11.87 -13.58 2.69
N VAL A 81 12.36 -12.82 3.66
CA VAL A 81 11.52 -11.98 4.53
C VAL A 81 10.80 -10.90 3.71
N ALA A 82 11.49 -10.26 2.75
CA ALA A 82 10.89 -9.26 1.89
C ALA A 82 9.82 -9.85 0.96
N THR A 83 10.07 -11.02 0.37
CA THR A 83 9.09 -11.75 -0.45
C THR A 83 7.88 -12.18 0.37
N ALA A 84 8.09 -12.78 1.55
CA ALA A 84 7.00 -13.21 2.42
C ALA A 84 6.13 -12.03 2.88
N LEU A 85 6.74 -10.88 3.15
CA LEU A 85 6.01 -9.65 3.46
C LEU A 85 5.14 -9.19 2.29
N ASP A 86 5.70 -9.12 1.09
CA ASP A 86 4.96 -8.66 -0.09
C ASP A 86 3.79 -9.60 -0.40
N GLY A 87 4.01 -10.91 -0.32
CA GLY A 87 2.97 -11.93 -0.46
C GLY A 87 1.84 -11.78 0.57
N GLN A 88 2.18 -11.64 1.85
CA GLN A 88 1.16 -11.47 2.89
C GLN A 88 0.35 -10.18 2.68
N LEU A 89 1.02 -9.05 2.42
CA LEU A 89 0.32 -7.79 2.19
C LEU A 89 -0.56 -7.85 0.94
N HIS A 90 -0.11 -8.57 -0.09
CA HIS A 90 -0.88 -8.80 -1.29
C HIS A 90 -2.17 -9.59 -0.99
N GLU A 91 -2.06 -10.69 -0.24
CA GLU A 91 -3.23 -11.47 0.20
C GLU A 91 -4.19 -10.64 1.08
N GLU A 92 -3.67 -9.85 2.03
CA GLU A 92 -4.49 -8.97 2.87
C GLU A 92 -5.25 -7.94 2.03
N ILE A 93 -4.61 -7.39 0.99
CA ILE A 93 -5.25 -6.44 0.07
C ILE A 93 -6.33 -7.13 -0.76
N LEU A 94 -6.04 -8.28 -1.37
CA LEU A 94 -6.97 -9.00 -2.22
C LEU A 94 -8.21 -9.48 -1.46
N ASN A 95 -8.03 -9.93 -0.21
CA ASN A 95 -9.11 -10.41 0.64
C ASN A 95 -9.89 -9.27 1.33
N SER A 96 -9.44 -8.02 1.22
CA SER A 96 -10.09 -6.88 1.85
C SER A 96 -11.18 -6.32 0.95
N SER A 97 -12.43 -6.39 1.43
CA SER A 97 -13.57 -5.73 0.77
C SER A 97 -13.47 -4.19 0.77
N ARG A 98 -12.56 -3.62 1.57
CA ARG A 98 -12.33 -2.16 1.65
C ARG A 98 -11.37 -1.70 0.59
N LEU A 99 -10.26 -2.40 0.39
CA LEU A 99 -9.10 -1.91 -0.34
C LEU A 99 -9.23 -2.12 -1.86
N ARG A 100 -10.41 -1.85 -2.43
CA ARG A 100 -10.73 -2.07 -3.86
C ARG A 100 -9.74 -1.36 -4.79
N ILE A 101 -9.36 -0.12 -4.44
CA ILE A 101 -8.38 0.65 -5.20
C ILE A 101 -6.98 0.07 -5.07
N LEU A 102 -6.64 -0.66 -4.01
CA LEU A 102 -5.35 -1.35 -3.96
C LEU A 102 -5.41 -2.73 -4.61
N SER A 103 -6.55 -3.43 -4.53
CA SER A 103 -6.71 -4.79 -5.06
C SER A 103 -6.76 -4.84 -6.58
N ALA A 104 -7.18 -3.76 -7.24
CA ALA A 104 -7.17 -3.66 -8.70
C ALA A 104 -5.79 -3.26 -9.28
N ARG A 105 -4.76 -3.17 -8.44
CA ARG A 105 -3.39 -2.89 -8.88
C ARG A 105 -2.82 -4.05 -9.70
N PRO A 106 -2.01 -3.78 -10.74
CA PRO A 106 -1.30 -4.84 -11.44
C PRO A 106 -0.43 -5.66 -10.49
N LEU A 107 -0.50 -7.00 -10.62
CA LEU A 107 0.18 -7.99 -9.75
C LEU A 107 1.71 -7.82 -9.67
N GLN A 108 2.31 -7.12 -10.63
CA GLN A 108 3.77 -7.00 -10.76
C GLN A 108 4.41 -5.90 -9.92
N VAL A 109 3.63 -5.12 -9.17
CA VAL A 109 4.18 -3.97 -8.43
C VAL A 109 4.11 -4.24 -6.93
N SER A 110 5.28 -4.32 -6.29
CA SER A 110 5.39 -4.53 -4.84
C SER A 110 4.47 -3.59 -4.06
N VAL A 111 3.77 -4.15 -3.08
CA VAL A 111 2.86 -3.43 -2.19
C VAL A 111 3.60 -2.38 -1.37
N VAL A 112 4.87 -2.63 -1.07
CA VAL A 112 5.72 -1.77 -0.23
C VAL A 112 6.46 -0.70 -1.04
N ALA A 113 6.32 -0.70 -2.37
CA ALA A 113 6.99 0.26 -3.24
C ALA A 113 6.55 1.70 -2.95
N PHE A 114 7.49 2.64 -3.11
CA PHE A 114 7.20 4.06 -3.01
C PHE A 114 6.20 4.47 -4.10
N HIS A 115 5.11 5.14 -3.71
CA HIS A 115 4.05 5.54 -4.63
C HIS A 115 4.21 6.97 -5.15
N PRO A 116 3.91 7.24 -6.44
CA PRO A 116 3.98 8.57 -7.04
C PRO A 116 3.21 9.66 -6.26
N TYR A 117 2.04 9.33 -5.72
CA TYR A 117 1.24 10.29 -4.96
C TYR A 117 1.94 10.84 -3.71
N LEU A 118 2.95 10.14 -3.17
CA LEU A 118 3.72 10.62 -2.02
C LEU A 118 4.61 11.83 -2.36
N ARG A 119 4.94 12.04 -3.65
CA ARG A 119 5.70 13.21 -4.14
C ARG A 119 4.89 14.48 -4.27
N ILE A 120 3.56 14.40 -4.10
CA ILE A 120 2.69 15.58 -4.23
C ILE A 120 3.04 16.58 -3.13
N ALA A 121 3.44 17.78 -3.55
CA ALA A 121 3.88 18.84 -2.64
C ALA A 121 2.74 19.33 -1.73
N HIS A 122 1.53 19.48 -2.27
CA HIS A 122 0.40 19.99 -1.51
C HIS A 122 -0.14 18.96 -0.52
N THR A 123 0.10 19.20 0.77
CA THR A 123 -0.21 18.24 1.85
C THR A 123 -1.68 17.83 1.89
N ARG A 124 -2.63 18.76 1.68
CA ARG A 124 -4.07 18.41 1.72
C ARG A 124 -4.48 17.51 0.56
N HIS A 125 -3.92 17.73 -0.63
CA HIS A 125 -4.22 16.93 -1.83
C HIS A 125 -3.62 15.54 -1.68
N ARG A 126 -2.36 15.45 -1.25
CA ARG A 126 -1.70 14.19 -0.91
C ARG A 126 -2.48 13.40 0.13
N LYS A 127 -2.97 14.05 1.19
CA LYS A 127 -3.80 13.41 2.22
C LYS A 127 -5.14 12.92 1.65
N ALA A 128 -5.81 13.71 0.82
CA ALA A 128 -7.06 13.31 0.19
C ALA A 128 -6.87 12.06 -0.68
N LEU A 129 -5.84 12.05 -1.52
CA LEU A 129 -5.54 10.90 -2.37
C LEU A 129 -5.12 9.67 -1.56
N ALA A 130 -4.32 9.85 -0.50
CA ALA A 130 -3.97 8.75 0.40
C ALA A 130 -5.21 8.17 1.11
N ARG A 131 -6.16 9.02 1.52
CA ARG A 131 -7.44 8.59 2.11
C ARG A 131 -8.33 7.88 1.11
N LEU A 132 -8.33 8.31 -0.15
CA LEU A 132 -9.05 7.61 -1.23
C LEU A 132 -8.50 6.17 -1.37
N ILE A 133 -7.19 6.03 -1.55
CA ILE A 133 -6.54 4.72 -1.75
C ILE A 133 -6.70 3.82 -0.52
N ALA A 134 -6.69 4.39 0.69
CA ALA A 134 -6.81 3.67 1.97
C ALA A 134 -8.26 3.32 2.37
N SER A 135 -9.25 3.72 1.58
CA SER A 135 -10.67 3.58 1.93
C SER A 135 -10.98 4.25 3.29
N GLU A 136 -10.48 5.49 3.44
CA GLU A 136 -10.66 6.39 4.61
C GLU A 136 -11.26 7.74 4.17
N HIS A 137 -12.13 7.71 3.17
CA HIS A 137 -12.72 8.88 2.52
C HIS A 137 -14.17 9.16 2.99
N PRO A 138 -14.71 10.37 2.72
CA PRO A 138 -16.04 10.78 3.20
C PRO A 138 -17.22 10.23 2.38
N LEU A 139 -16.99 9.28 1.48
CA LEU A 139 -18.06 8.71 0.65
C LEU A 139 -18.92 7.74 1.46
N ARG A 140 -20.24 7.67 1.20
CA ARG A 140 -21.17 6.82 1.95
C ARG A 140 -20.82 5.34 1.87
N VAL A 141 -20.18 4.89 0.79
CA VAL A 141 -19.68 3.51 0.69
C VAL A 141 -18.79 3.12 1.88
N GLU A 142 -18.00 4.05 2.43
CA GLU A 142 -17.13 3.82 3.59
C GLU A 142 -17.74 4.31 4.90
N LEU A 143 -18.49 5.41 4.90
CA LEU A 143 -19.14 5.90 6.12
C LEU A 143 -20.17 4.89 6.64
N MET A 144 -21.12 4.50 5.80
CA MET A 144 -22.23 3.61 6.18
C MET A 144 -21.80 2.15 6.33
N ARG A 145 -20.62 1.77 5.82
CA ARG A 145 -20.02 0.46 6.10
C ARG A 145 -19.74 0.28 7.58
N ARG A 146 -19.34 1.34 8.28
CA ARG A 146 -19.05 1.31 9.72
C ARG A 146 -20.32 1.11 10.54
N ASP A 147 -21.44 1.57 10.00
CA ASP A 147 -22.77 1.42 10.59
C ASP A 147 -23.44 0.08 10.20
N GLY A 148 -22.74 -0.80 9.48
CA GLY A 148 -23.24 -2.13 9.10
C GLY A 148 -24.25 -2.13 7.94
N VAL A 149 -24.45 -1.01 7.25
CA VAL A 149 -25.39 -0.91 6.12
C VAL A 149 -24.85 -1.72 4.94
N VAL A 150 -25.70 -2.53 4.30
CA VAL A 150 -25.36 -3.30 3.09
C VAL A 150 -24.97 -2.38 1.94
N ARG A 151 -24.05 -2.81 1.06
CA ARG A 151 -23.43 -1.94 0.05
C ARG A 151 -24.46 -1.28 -0.86
N GLU A 152 -25.46 -2.05 -1.29
CA GLU A 152 -26.49 -1.67 -2.25
C GLU A 152 -27.39 -0.55 -1.71
N ALA A 153 -27.52 -0.46 -0.38
CA ALA A 153 -28.31 0.58 0.29
C ALA A 153 -27.51 1.87 0.56
N ARG A 154 -26.20 1.91 0.26
CA ARG A 154 -25.34 3.09 0.48
C ARG A 154 -25.47 4.08 -0.67
N LEU A 155 -26.70 4.55 -0.91
CA LEU A 155 -27.05 5.40 -2.05
C LEU A 155 -26.32 6.75 -2.03
N CYS A 156 -26.01 7.25 -3.22
CA CYS A 156 -25.37 8.53 -3.49
C CYS A 156 -26.21 9.69 -2.98
N ARG A 157 -25.63 10.52 -2.09
CA ARG A 157 -26.31 11.69 -1.53
C ARG A 157 -26.69 12.78 -2.54
N PHE A 158 -26.16 12.70 -3.76
CA PHE A 158 -26.34 13.74 -4.78
C PHE A 158 -27.40 13.35 -5.81
N CYS A 159 -27.52 12.06 -6.14
CA CYS A 159 -28.46 11.60 -7.18
C CYS A 159 -29.46 10.55 -6.71
N ASP A 160 -29.25 9.95 -5.53
CA ASP A 160 -30.03 8.84 -4.94
C ASP A 160 -30.24 7.59 -5.85
N GLY A 161 -29.67 7.55 -7.05
CA GLY A 161 -29.91 6.52 -8.05
C GLY A 161 -28.84 5.43 -8.16
N ALA A 162 -27.72 5.57 -7.46
CA ALA A 162 -26.61 4.62 -7.48
C ALA A 162 -25.89 4.58 -6.13
N VAL A 163 -25.05 3.57 -5.89
CA VAL A 163 -24.19 3.50 -4.70
C VAL A 163 -23.16 4.64 -4.73
N GLU A 164 -22.95 5.31 -3.59
CA GLU A 164 -21.93 6.37 -3.43
C GLU A 164 -20.51 5.82 -3.31
N ASP A 165 -20.01 5.19 -4.37
CA ASP A 165 -18.65 4.69 -4.43
C ASP A 165 -17.70 5.60 -5.21
N GLU A 166 -16.43 5.21 -5.25
CA GLU A 166 -15.36 5.98 -5.87
C GLU A 166 -15.57 6.10 -7.38
N GLU A 167 -16.05 5.04 -8.03
CA GLU A 167 -16.31 5.01 -9.47
C GLU A 167 -17.47 5.96 -9.82
N HIS A 168 -18.56 5.90 -9.05
CA HIS A 168 -19.71 6.76 -9.23
C HIS A 168 -19.36 8.22 -9.03
N ILE A 169 -18.84 8.58 -7.85
CA ILE A 169 -18.60 9.98 -7.48
C ILE A 169 -17.50 10.61 -8.35
N LEU A 170 -16.40 9.91 -8.62
CA LEU A 170 -15.28 10.48 -9.38
C LEU A 170 -15.55 10.56 -10.88
N PHE A 171 -16.39 9.70 -11.45
CA PHE A 171 -16.46 9.58 -12.91
C PHE A 171 -17.84 9.72 -13.54
N THR A 172 -18.93 9.46 -12.82
CA THR A 172 -20.26 9.34 -13.46
C THR A 172 -21.40 10.08 -12.76
N CYS A 173 -21.24 10.53 -11.52
CA CYS A 173 -22.34 11.17 -10.77
C CYS A 173 -22.71 12.55 -11.34
N GLU A 174 -23.89 12.66 -11.94
CA GLU A 174 -24.43 13.91 -12.50
C GLU A 174 -25.41 14.64 -11.57
N GLY A 175 -25.61 14.14 -10.35
CA GLY A 175 -26.61 14.68 -9.40
C GLY A 175 -26.29 16.04 -8.79
N ASP A 176 -25.06 16.55 -8.93
CA ASP A 176 -24.67 17.88 -8.41
C ASP A 176 -23.77 18.59 -9.43
N ALA A 177 -24.18 19.81 -9.82
CA ALA A 177 -23.48 20.62 -10.82
C ALA A 177 -22.03 20.93 -10.44
N ARG A 178 -21.71 21.02 -9.13
CA ARG A 178 -20.34 21.24 -8.65
C ARG A 178 -19.48 20.02 -8.94
N LEU A 179 -20.00 18.79 -8.77
CA LEU A 179 -19.26 17.57 -9.09
C LEU A 179 -18.97 17.48 -10.59
N VAL A 180 -19.96 17.80 -11.42
CA VAL A 180 -19.83 17.83 -12.89
C VAL A 180 -18.75 18.83 -13.31
N ALA A 181 -18.85 20.08 -12.83
CA ALA A 181 -17.88 21.14 -13.14
C ALA A 181 -16.45 20.76 -12.71
N ARG A 182 -16.28 20.20 -11.50
CA ARG A 182 -14.97 19.76 -11.01
C ARG A 182 -14.39 18.62 -11.84
N ARG A 183 -15.23 17.68 -12.28
CA ARG A 183 -14.82 16.57 -13.14
C ARG A 183 -14.39 17.06 -14.52
N GLU A 184 -15.11 18.01 -15.11
CA GLU A 184 -14.73 18.62 -16.39
C GLU A 184 -13.38 19.32 -16.32
N LEU A 185 -13.17 20.14 -15.29
CA LEU A 185 -11.88 20.80 -15.03
C LEU A 185 -10.75 19.78 -14.85
N PHE A 186 -10.98 18.74 -14.05
CA PHE A 186 -10.03 17.65 -13.89
C PHE A 186 -9.65 17.01 -15.22
N TRP A 187 -10.64 16.69 -16.07
CA TRP A 187 -10.36 16.07 -17.36
C TRP A 187 -9.56 16.98 -18.28
N GLN A 188 -9.85 18.29 -18.30
CA GLN A 188 -9.08 19.27 -19.07
C GLN A 188 -7.62 19.32 -18.61
N ASP A 189 -7.37 19.37 -17.30
CA ASP A 189 -6.03 19.44 -16.73
C ASP A 189 -5.25 18.12 -16.91
N ALA A 190 -5.92 16.99 -16.69
CA ALA A 190 -5.33 15.67 -16.84
C ALA A 190 -4.94 15.39 -18.30
N VAL A 191 -5.79 15.75 -19.27
CA VAL A 191 -5.50 15.64 -20.70
C VAL A 191 -4.38 16.58 -21.14
N ARG A 192 -4.34 17.81 -20.61
CA ARG A 192 -3.25 18.76 -20.91
C ARG A 192 -1.90 18.20 -20.49
N THR A 193 -1.87 17.50 -19.35
CA THR A 193 -0.66 16.90 -18.79
C THR A 193 -0.33 15.54 -19.44
N TRP A 194 -1.35 14.81 -19.89
CA TRP A 194 -1.22 13.49 -20.50
C TRP A 194 -2.19 13.36 -21.69
N PRO A 195 -1.81 13.83 -22.89
CA PRO A 195 -2.72 13.86 -24.04
C PRO A 195 -3.28 12.49 -24.44
N ALA A 196 -2.48 11.43 -24.31
CA ALA A 196 -2.89 10.06 -24.59
C ALA A 196 -4.04 9.55 -23.68
N LEU A 197 -4.34 10.26 -22.59
CA LEU A 197 -5.50 9.98 -21.73
C LEU A 197 -6.83 10.10 -22.49
N GLN A 198 -6.92 10.94 -23.53
CA GLN A 198 -8.12 11.05 -24.35
C GLN A 198 -8.47 9.72 -25.03
N ASP A 199 -7.47 9.07 -25.63
CA ASP A 199 -7.66 7.79 -26.31
C ASP A 199 -7.97 6.68 -25.34
N ILE A 200 -7.28 6.67 -24.19
CA ILE A 200 -7.52 5.70 -23.10
C ILE A 200 -8.95 5.81 -22.61
N ARG A 201 -9.46 7.02 -22.37
CA ARG A 201 -10.84 7.25 -21.91
C ARG A 201 -11.87 6.77 -22.94
N ARG A 202 -11.57 6.86 -24.23
CA ARG A 202 -12.47 6.40 -25.31
C ARG A 202 -12.49 4.88 -25.47
N ARG A 203 -11.48 4.16 -24.98
CA ARG A 203 -11.44 2.70 -25.05
C ARG A 203 -12.44 2.10 -24.06
N ARG A 204 -13.51 1.49 -24.59
CA ARG A 204 -14.55 0.81 -23.79
C ARG A 204 -14.04 -0.37 -22.95
N SER A 205 -12.81 -0.85 -23.19
CA SER A 205 -12.24 -2.00 -22.48
C SER A 205 -11.67 -1.67 -21.11
N VAL A 206 -11.50 -0.40 -20.75
CA VAL A 206 -10.91 0.01 -19.46
C VAL A 206 -12.03 0.31 -18.47
N SER A 207 -12.07 -0.44 -17.35
CA SER A 207 -12.98 -0.14 -16.25
C SER A 207 -12.61 1.20 -15.58
N LEU A 208 -13.56 1.83 -14.88
CA LEU A 208 -13.29 3.10 -14.17
C LEU A 208 -12.21 2.94 -13.10
N LEU A 209 -12.19 1.79 -12.43
CA LEU A 209 -11.14 1.42 -11.49
C LEU A 209 -9.78 1.25 -12.20
N GLY A 210 -9.74 0.62 -13.37
CA GLY A 210 -8.53 0.50 -14.19
C GLY A 210 -8.01 1.88 -14.65
N LEU A 211 -8.92 2.79 -15.01
CA LEU A 211 -8.59 4.16 -15.37
C LEU A 211 -7.99 4.93 -14.18
N LEU A 212 -8.57 4.77 -12.99
CA LEU A 212 -8.03 5.35 -11.76
C LEU A 212 -6.60 4.88 -11.49
N HIS A 213 -6.30 3.59 -11.70
CA HIS A 213 -4.95 3.05 -11.56
C HIS A 213 -3.95 3.69 -12.52
N GLN A 214 -4.34 3.89 -13.78
CA GLN A 214 -3.47 4.53 -14.76
C GLN A 214 -3.19 6.00 -14.38
N LEU A 215 -4.19 6.72 -13.87
CA LEU A 215 -4.03 8.08 -13.35
C LEU A 215 -3.10 8.13 -12.12
N LEU A 216 -3.19 7.13 -11.24
CA LEU A 216 -2.32 6.99 -10.05
C LEU A 216 -0.87 6.63 -10.40
N ALA A 217 -0.64 6.00 -11.54
CA ALA A 217 0.70 5.62 -12.02
C ALA A 217 1.40 6.76 -12.80
N HIS A 218 0.64 7.64 -13.46
CA HIS A 218 1.19 8.71 -14.27
C HIS A 218 1.48 9.98 -13.45
N ASN A 219 2.77 10.25 -13.18
CA ASN A 219 3.25 11.34 -12.30
C ASN A 219 2.51 12.68 -12.49
N GLY A 220 2.33 13.13 -13.73
CA GLY A 220 1.67 14.40 -14.02
C GLY A 220 0.16 14.37 -13.74
N ALA A 221 -0.50 13.27 -14.09
CA ALA A 221 -1.95 13.11 -13.90
C ALA A 221 -2.30 12.85 -12.44
N THR A 222 -1.42 12.21 -11.68
CA THR A 222 -1.61 11.94 -10.24
C THR A 222 -1.74 13.23 -9.44
N THR A 223 -1.04 14.30 -9.82
CA THR A 223 -1.14 15.60 -9.15
C THR A 223 -2.49 16.26 -9.40
N ALA A 224 -2.96 16.27 -10.65
CA ALA A 224 -4.29 16.75 -11.02
C ALA A 224 -5.39 15.92 -10.33
N LEU A 225 -5.24 14.60 -10.31
CA LEU A 225 -6.13 13.68 -9.62
C LEU A 225 -6.21 13.99 -8.12
N ALA A 226 -5.10 14.26 -7.45
CA ALA A 226 -5.11 14.56 -6.02
C ALA A 226 -5.83 15.87 -5.67
N HIS A 227 -5.68 16.89 -6.52
CA HIS A 227 -6.44 18.14 -6.40
C HIS A 227 -7.93 17.88 -6.60
N TYR A 228 -8.29 17.16 -7.66
CA TYR A 228 -9.67 16.79 -7.96
C TYR A 228 -10.33 16.01 -6.82
N VAL A 229 -9.65 14.96 -6.30
CA VAL A 229 -10.14 14.15 -5.19
C VAL A 229 -10.33 14.99 -3.93
N TYR A 230 -9.43 15.95 -3.67
CA TYR A 230 -9.59 16.87 -2.55
C TYR A 230 -10.85 17.73 -2.69
N ASP A 231 -11.10 18.32 -3.85
CA ASP A 231 -12.29 19.13 -4.13
C ASP A 231 -13.58 18.32 -3.99
N ILE A 232 -13.61 17.11 -4.55
CA ILE A 232 -14.74 16.19 -4.42
C ILE A 232 -15.02 15.86 -2.95
N PHE A 233 -13.96 15.62 -2.16
CA PHE A 233 -14.14 15.40 -0.72
C PHE A 233 -14.72 16.62 -0.02
N GLN A 234 -14.33 17.85 -0.42
CA GLN A 234 -14.95 19.06 0.12
C GLN A 234 -16.45 19.11 -0.20
N CYS A 235 -16.85 18.78 -1.43
CA CYS A 235 -18.27 18.69 -1.79
C CYS A 235 -19.03 17.65 -0.95
N CYS A 236 -18.39 16.54 -0.57
CA CYS A 236 -18.99 15.49 0.25
C CYS A 236 -19.03 15.83 1.75
N THR A 237 -18.21 16.77 2.23
CA THR A 237 -18.17 17.15 3.65
C THR A 237 -18.83 18.50 3.95
N ALA A 238 -19.14 19.29 2.92
CA ALA A 238 -19.86 20.54 3.10
C ALA A 238 -21.29 20.25 3.59
N PRO A 239 -21.80 21.00 4.60
CA PRO A 239 -23.21 20.93 4.95
C PRO A 239 -24.05 21.34 3.73
N SER A 240 -25.15 20.61 3.52
CA SER A 240 -26.14 20.85 2.47
C SER A 240 -26.89 22.15 2.72
#